data_AF-A0A8B7BN26-F1
#
_entry.id   AF-A0A8B7BN26-F1
#
_cell.length_a   1.000
_cell.length_b   1.000
_cell.length_c   1.000
_cell.angle_alpha   90.00
_cell.angle_beta   90.00
_cell.angle_gamma   90.00
#
_symmetry.space_group_name_H-M   'P 1'
#
loop_
_entity.id
_entity.type
_entity.pdbx_description
1 polymer ?
#
loop_
_entity_poly.entity_id
_entity_poly.type
_entity_poly.pdbx_seq_one_letter_code
_entity_poly.pdbx_strand_id
1 'polypeptide(L)'
;MAAAPSSEEKASPTKGPITHVIFDMDGLLLDTEPFYTVVQERILARFGKTFDWSLKAKMMGKKAIESAHIFVEESGLNGLLTPEGFLEEREGMLQELFPTCQLMPGVKHLVNHLHANGIPMCVATGSYKRHFELKTQNHGEIFAMMHHVVMGDDSAVKKGKPSPDIFLAAANRFEVRGYGPRSKAGRFLSQRSGPSSQLPIGLQAERMGPTTF
;
A
#
# COMPACT_ATOMS: atom_id res chain seq x y z
N MET A 1 59.39 7.84 9.18
CA MET A 1 58.09 7.14 9.13
C MET A 1 57.06 8.06 9.76
N ALA A 2 56.15 8.62 8.97
CA ALA A 2 55.05 9.45 9.48
C ALA A 2 53.80 8.58 9.54
N ALA A 3 53.19 8.47 10.74
CA ALA A 3 51.91 7.80 10.93
C ALA A 3 50.78 8.74 10.47
N ALA A 4 49.91 8.23 9.60
CA ALA A 4 48.70 8.92 9.17
C ALA A 4 47.67 8.96 10.33
N PRO A 5 46.93 10.06 10.51
CA PRO A 5 45.85 10.11 11.48
C PRO A 5 44.66 9.26 11.02
N SER A 6 44.08 8.56 11.99
CA SER A 6 42.88 7.72 11.94
C SER A 6 41.69 8.43 11.31
N SER A 7 41.02 7.75 10.39
CA SER A 7 39.74 8.14 9.80
C SER A 7 38.66 8.27 10.87
N GLU A 8 38.18 9.50 11.09
CA GLU A 8 36.96 9.77 11.84
C GLU A 8 35.76 9.06 11.20
N GLU A 9 35.17 8.14 11.95
CA GLU A 9 33.88 7.53 11.65
C GLU A 9 32.81 8.62 11.71
N LYS A 10 32.35 9.10 10.53
CA LYS A 10 31.29 10.10 10.44
C LYS A 10 30.01 9.54 11.08
N ALA A 11 29.66 10.05 12.25
CA ALA A 11 28.37 9.79 12.88
C ALA A 11 27.23 10.12 11.91
N SER A 12 26.38 9.11 11.65
CA SER A 12 25.13 9.23 10.90
C SER A 12 24.27 10.37 11.49
N PRO A 13 23.77 11.32 10.68
CA PRO A 13 22.94 12.41 11.21
C PRO A 13 21.68 11.83 11.86
N THR A 14 21.51 12.10 13.16
CA THR A 14 20.33 11.68 13.92
C THR A 14 19.08 12.25 13.26
N LYS A 15 18.27 11.35 12.68
CA LYS A 15 17.09 11.74 11.91
C LYS A 15 16.08 12.43 12.86
N GLY A 16 15.69 13.66 12.55
CA GLY A 16 14.74 14.46 13.34
C GLY A 16 13.37 13.80 13.58
N PRO A 17 12.51 14.40 14.43
CA PRO A 17 11.25 13.81 14.85
C PRO A 17 10.31 13.58 13.65
N ILE A 18 9.54 12.49 13.72
CA ILE A 18 8.48 12.20 12.75
C ILE A 18 7.34 13.17 13.01
N THR A 19 6.83 13.78 11.94
CA THR A 19 5.79 14.82 12.04
C THR A 19 4.48 14.38 11.41
N HIS A 20 4.52 13.44 10.46
CA HIS A 20 3.38 13.00 9.67
C HIS A 20 3.55 11.52 9.32
N VAL A 21 2.43 10.82 9.14
CA VAL A 21 2.41 9.41 8.73
C VAL A 21 1.53 9.22 7.49
N ILE A 22 2.05 8.48 6.51
CA ILE A 22 1.32 8.09 5.30
C ILE A 22 1.22 6.57 5.29
N PHE A 23 0.01 6.06 5.39
CA PHE A 23 -0.26 4.63 5.37
C PHE A 23 -0.55 4.14 3.95
N ASP A 24 0.00 2.99 3.58
CA ASP A 24 -0.68 2.13 2.61
C ASP A 24 -2.00 1.61 3.19
N MET A 25 -2.85 1.00 2.37
CA MET A 25 -4.12 0.43 2.85
C MET A 25 -4.15 -1.09 2.74
N ASP A 26 -4.01 -1.61 1.52
CA ASP A 26 -4.17 -3.04 1.23
C ASP A 26 -2.98 -3.85 1.78
N GLY A 27 -3.28 -4.84 2.62
CA GLY A 27 -2.27 -5.65 3.31
C GLY A 27 -1.54 -4.91 4.45
N LEU A 28 -1.95 -3.68 4.80
CA LEU A 28 -1.36 -2.89 5.89
C LEU A 28 -2.39 -2.38 6.88
N LEU A 29 -3.37 -1.59 6.44
CA LEU A 29 -4.49 -1.16 7.28
C LEU A 29 -5.60 -2.19 7.26
N LEU A 30 -5.84 -2.81 6.11
CA LEU A 30 -6.88 -3.79 5.87
C LEU A 30 -6.29 -5.12 5.41
N ASP A 31 -6.82 -6.21 5.96
CA ASP A 31 -6.46 -7.57 5.58
C ASP A 31 -7.21 -7.98 4.29
N THR A 32 -6.71 -7.52 3.14
CA THR A 32 -7.35 -7.73 1.83
C THR A 32 -6.62 -8.75 0.95
N GLU A 33 -5.35 -9.04 1.23
CA GLU A 33 -4.52 -9.98 0.47
C GLU A 33 -5.09 -11.43 0.43
N PRO A 34 -5.69 -11.96 1.51
CA PRO A 34 -6.28 -13.30 1.46
C PRO A 34 -7.40 -13.44 0.42
N PHE A 35 -8.16 -12.37 0.16
CA PHE A 35 -9.28 -12.41 -0.79
C PHE A 35 -8.84 -12.73 -2.20
N TYR A 36 -7.71 -12.19 -2.63
CA TYR A 36 -7.15 -12.53 -3.95
C TYR A 36 -6.84 -14.02 -4.06
N THR A 37 -6.33 -14.64 -2.98
CA THR A 37 -6.03 -16.09 -2.97
C THR A 37 -7.32 -16.89 -3.07
N VAL A 38 -8.32 -16.57 -2.25
CA VAL A 38 -9.64 -17.23 -2.24
C VAL A 38 -10.32 -17.17 -3.61
N VAL A 39 -10.29 -16.00 -4.25
CA VAL A 39 -10.92 -15.82 -5.57
C VAL A 39 -10.20 -16.63 -6.65
N GLN A 40 -8.86 -16.63 -6.64
CA GLN A 40 -8.06 -17.41 -7.59
C GLN A 40 -8.27 -18.92 -7.42
N GLU A 41 -8.34 -19.41 -6.17
CA GLU A 41 -8.69 -20.79 -5.86
C GLU A 41 -10.08 -21.16 -6.39
N ARG A 42 -11.09 -20.31 -6.17
CA ARG A 42 -12.47 -20.52 -6.67
C ARG A 42 -12.52 -20.61 -8.19
N ILE A 43 -11.79 -19.74 -8.88
CA ILE A 43 -11.73 -19.74 -10.35
C ILE A 43 -11.09 -21.04 -10.84
N LEU A 44 -9.93 -21.44 -10.30
CA LEU A 44 -9.24 -22.67 -10.73
C LEU A 44 -10.02 -23.95 -10.39
N ALA A 45 -10.73 -23.98 -9.25
CA ALA A 45 -11.51 -25.14 -8.83
C ALA A 45 -12.58 -25.53 -9.85
N ARG A 46 -13.17 -24.58 -10.58
CA ARG A 46 -14.15 -24.83 -11.67
C ARG A 46 -13.56 -25.64 -12.82
N PHE A 47 -12.25 -25.59 -13.00
CA PHE A 47 -11.51 -26.33 -14.03
C PHE A 47 -10.79 -27.57 -13.47
N GLY A 48 -11.07 -27.95 -12.21
CA GLY A 48 -10.37 -29.05 -11.53
C GLY A 48 -8.88 -28.77 -11.31
N LYS A 49 -8.49 -27.50 -11.19
CA LYS A 49 -7.12 -27.05 -10.96
C LYS A 49 -6.97 -26.48 -9.54
N THR A 50 -5.75 -26.44 -9.03
CA THR A 50 -5.42 -25.90 -7.71
C THR A 50 -4.59 -24.63 -7.86
N PHE A 51 -4.91 -23.61 -7.06
CA PHE A 51 -4.07 -22.43 -6.94
C PHE A 51 -3.06 -22.66 -5.81
N ASP A 52 -1.78 -22.78 -6.15
CA ASP A 52 -0.72 -23.04 -5.19
C ASP A 52 0.22 -21.84 -5.00
N TRP A 53 1.13 -21.97 -4.04
CA TRP A 53 2.13 -20.95 -3.75
C TRP A 53 3.06 -20.66 -4.94
N SER A 54 3.36 -21.67 -5.76
CA SER A 54 4.28 -21.51 -6.89
C SER A 54 3.69 -20.57 -7.94
N LEU A 55 2.40 -20.75 -8.25
CA LEU A 55 1.67 -19.87 -9.16
C LEU A 55 1.50 -18.47 -8.56
N LYS A 56 1.08 -18.39 -7.29
CA LYS A 56 0.95 -17.12 -6.57
C LYS A 56 2.24 -16.32 -6.61
N ALA A 57 3.38 -16.95 -6.31
CA ALA A 57 4.68 -16.28 -6.29
C ALA A 57 5.08 -15.70 -7.66
N LYS A 58 4.76 -16.38 -8.77
CA LYS A 58 5.01 -15.86 -10.13
C LYS A 58 4.18 -14.61 -10.45
N MET A 59 2.99 -14.51 -9.88
CA MET A 59 2.06 -13.38 -10.09
C MET A 59 2.38 -12.17 -9.22
N MET A 60 3.03 -12.35 -8.06
CA MET A 60 3.27 -11.27 -7.11
C MET A 60 4.13 -10.14 -7.70
N GLY A 61 3.72 -8.90 -7.44
CA GLY A 61 4.43 -7.68 -7.88
C GLY A 61 4.29 -7.36 -9.38
N LYS A 62 3.48 -8.09 -10.13
CA LYS A 62 3.20 -7.85 -11.55
C LYS A 62 1.98 -6.94 -11.70
N LYS A 63 1.83 -6.31 -12.88
CA LYS A 63 0.57 -5.60 -13.19
C LYS A 63 -0.58 -6.60 -13.28
N ALA A 64 -1.82 -6.12 -13.11
CA ALA A 64 -3.00 -6.99 -13.13
C ALA A 64 -3.09 -7.85 -14.40
N ILE A 65 -2.89 -7.25 -15.57
CA ILE A 65 -2.93 -7.97 -16.86
C ILE A 65 -1.77 -8.95 -17.03
N GLU A 66 -0.55 -8.56 -16.63
CA GLU A 66 0.62 -9.45 -16.66
C GLU A 66 0.41 -10.67 -15.72
N SER A 67 -0.16 -10.44 -14.54
CA SER A 67 -0.53 -11.50 -13.60
C SER A 67 -1.59 -12.42 -14.18
N ALA A 68 -2.57 -11.86 -14.90
CA ALA A 68 -3.62 -12.64 -15.55
C ALA A 68 -3.09 -13.54 -16.66
N HIS A 69 -2.13 -13.05 -17.46
CA HIS A 69 -1.44 -13.89 -18.44
C HIS A 69 -0.73 -15.06 -17.77
N ILE A 70 0.05 -14.79 -16.72
CA ILE A 70 0.73 -15.83 -15.93
C ILE A 70 -0.28 -16.83 -15.37
N PHE A 71 -1.38 -16.35 -14.78
CA PHE A 71 -2.42 -17.20 -14.22
C PHE A 71 -2.98 -18.17 -15.26
N VAL A 72 -3.40 -17.67 -16.42
CA VAL A 72 -4.01 -18.48 -17.49
C VAL A 72 -3.01 -19.47 -18.08
N GLU A 73 -1.79 -19.02 -18.37
CA GLU A 73 -0.75 -19.84 -19.00
C GLU A 73 -0.30 -20.98 -18.08
N GLU A 74 0.08 -20.65 -16.85
CA GLU A 74 0.66 -21.60 -15.90
C GLU A 74 -0.37 -22.58 -15.32
N SER A 75 -1.65 -22.18 -15.27
CA SER A 75 -2.74 -23.10 -14.88
C SER A 75 -3.21 -24.01 -16.02
N GLY A 76 -2.71 -23.80 -17.25
CA GLY A 76 -3.10 -24.55 -18.43
C GLY A 76 -4.53 -24.25 -18.91
N LEU A 77 -5.00 -23.01 -18.70
CA LEU A 77 -6.33 -22.56 -19.11
C LEU A 77 -6.35 -21.82 -20.46
N ASN A 78 -5.24 -21.87 -21.21
CA ASN A 78 -5.17 -21.34 -22.57
C ASN A 78 -6.31 -21.90 -23.43
N GLY A 79 -7.12 -21.00 -24.01
CA GLY A 79 -8.29 -21.34 -24.83
C GLY A 79 -9.58 -21.64 -24.03
N LEU A 80 -9.52 -21.72 -22.71
CA LEU A 80 -10.69 -21.92 -21.82
C LEU A 80 -11.06 -20.65 -21.06
N LEU A 81 -10.07 -19.85 -20.68
CA LEU A 81 -10.25 -18.58 -19.98
C LEU A 81 -9.24 -17.57 -20.54
N THR A 82 -9.72 -16.41 -20.99
CA THR A 82 -8.83 -15.32 -21.40
C THR A 82 -8.30 -14.57 -20.18
N PRO A 83 -7.12 -13.94 -20.26
CA PRO A 83 -6.61 -13.07 -19.19
C PRO A 83 -7.63 -11.99 -18.78
N GLU A 84 -8.32 -11.38 -19.75
CA GLU A 84 -9.36 -10.38 -19.51
C GLU A 84 -10.58 -10.99 -18.81
N GLY A 85 -11.04 -12.17 -19.25
CA GLY A 85 -12.15 -12.88 -18.62
C GLY A 85 -11.82 -13.30 -17.18
N PHE A 86 -10.58 -13.73 -16.92
CA PHE A 86 -10.10 -13.96 -15.56
C PHE A 86 -10.18 -12.69 -14.70
N LEU A 87 -9.76 -11.54 -15.23
CA LEU A 87 -9.81 -10.27 -14.50
C LEU A 87 -11.25 -9.85 -14.19
N GLU A 88 -12.17 -10.02 -15.14
CA GLU A 88 -13.59 -9.74 -14.96
C GLU A 88 -14.23 -10.62 -13.90
N GLU A 89 -14.03 -11.95 -13.97
CA GLU A 89 -14.54 -12.88 -12.96
C GLU A 89 -13.95 -12.59 -11.58
N ARG A 90 -12.64 -12.35 -11.51
CA ARG A 90 -11.94 -12.02 -10.27
C ARG A 90 -12.50 -10.75 -9.65
N GLU A 91 -12.71 -9.72 -10.47
CA GLU A 91 -13.26 -8.44 -10.04
C GLU A 91 -14.67 -8.60 -9.46
N GLY A 92 -15.54 -9.37 -10.11
CA GLY A 92 -16.88 -9.67 -9.59
C GLY A 92 -16.86 -10.29 -8.19
N MET A 93 -16.04 -11.32 -7.99
CA MET A 93 -15.93 -11.98 -6.68
C MET A 93 -15.26 -11.10 -5.61
N LEU A 94 -14.28 -10.28 -5.99
CA LEU A 94 -13.62 -9.36 -5.06
C LEU A 94 -14.56 -8.28 -4.54
N GLN A 95 -15.47 -7.77 -5.39
CA GLN A 95 -16.47 -6.78 -4.96
C GLN A 95 -17.40 -7.31 -3.87
N GLU A 96 -17.72 -8.61 -3.88
CA GLU A 96 -18.51 -9.26 -2.84
C GLU A 96 -17.71 -9.44 -1.54
N LEU A 97 -16.40 -9.69 -1.64
CA LEU A 97 -15.54 -9.93 -0.48
C LEU A 97 -15.06 -8.65 0.20
N PHE A 98 -14.77 -7.58 -0.54
CA PHE A 98 -14.23 -6.33 0.01
C PHE A 98 -15.00 -5.74 1.20
N PRO A 99 -16.35 -5.75 1.24
CA PRO A 99 -17.13 -5.32 2.42
C PRO A 99 -16.78 -6.06 3.71
N THR A 100 -16.25 -7.28 3.60
CA THR A 100 -15.98 -8.17 4.74
C THR A 100 -14.56 -8.04 5.28
N CYS A 101 -13.69 -7.23 4.66
CA CYS A 101 -12.31 -7.07 5.11
C CYS A 101 -12.25 -6.56 6.55
N GLN A 102 -11.20 -6.96 7.25
CA GLN A 102 -10.96 -6.57 8.63
C GLN A 102 -9.74 -5.66 8.71
N LEU A 103 -9.64 -4.90 9.80
CA LEU A 103 -8.40 -4.18 10.10
C LEU A 103 -7.27 -5.18 10.34
N MET A 104 -6.07 -4.86 9.87
CA MET A 104 -4.88 -5.64 10.24
C MET A 104 -4.64 -5.56 11.76
N PRO A 105 -4.07 -6.61 12.37
CA PRO A 105 -3.74 -6.59 13.80
C PRO A 105 -2.90 -5.36 14.18
N GLY A 106 -3.30 -4.68 15.27
CA GLY A 106 -2.59 -3.50 15.79
C GLY A 106 -2.96 -2.16 15.15
N VAL A 107 -3.65 -2.13 14.00
CA VAL A 107 -4.03 -0.88 13.32
C VAL A 107 -4.85 0.03 14.21
N LYS A 108 -5.90 -0.51 14.87
CA LYS A 108 -6.74 0.28 15.77
C LYS A 108 -5.94 0.90 16.92
N HIS A 109 -4.96 0.18 17.48
CA HIS A 109 -4.11 0.72 18.54
C HIS A 109 -3.20 1.83 18.01
N LEU A 110 -2.52 1.59 16.88
CA LEU A 110 -1.57 2.53 16.27
C LEU A 110 -2.24 3.85 15.86
N VAL A 111 -3.36 3.77 15.13
CA VAL A 111 -4.07 4.95 14.65
C VAL A 111 -4.58 5.79 15.82
N ASN A 112 -5.17 5.16 16.84
CA ASN A 112 -5.62 5.88 18.05
C ASN A 112 -4.45 6.54 18.80
N HIS A 113 -3.31 5.84 18.92
CA HIS A 113 -2.13 6.39 19.56
C HIS A 113 -1.60 7.63 18.82
N LEU A 114 -1.45 7.56 17.50
CA LEU A 114 -0.99 8.67 16.69
C LEU A 114 -1.96 9.85 16.73
N HIS A 115 -3.27 9.58 16.65
CA HIS A 115 -4.31 10.59 16.76
C HIS A 115 -4.28 11.29 18.13
N ALA A 116 -4.19 10.54 19.23
CA ALA A 116 -4.11 11.08 20.59
C ALA A 116 -2.86 11.93 20.84
N ASN A 117 -1.77 11.68 20.08
CA ASN A 117 -0.54 12.46 20.12
C ASN A 117 -0.52 13.61 19.09
N GLY A 118 -1.63 13.86 18.38
CA GLY A 118 -1.73 14.95 17.42
C GLY A 118 -0.83 14.78 16.18
N ILE A 119 -0.44 13.55 15.84
CA ILE A 119 0.34 13.26 14.63
C ILE A 119 -0.62 13.12 13.44
N PRO A 120 -0.58 13.99 12.43
CA PRO A 120 -1.46 13.88 11.27
C PRO A 120 -1.14 12.63 10.44
N MET A 121 -2.20 11.95 10.01
CA MET A 121 -2.14 10.73 9.24
C MET A 121 -2.91 10.87 7.93
N CYS A 122 -2.46 10.21 6.88
CA CYS A 122 -3.25 10.05 5.65
C CYS A 122 -3.06 8.66 5.05
N VAL A 123 -3.87 8.33 4.04
CA VAL A 123 -3.80 7.07 3.30
C VAL A 123 -3.39 7.32 1.86
N ALA A 124 -2.49 6.47 1.34
CA ALA A 124 -2.04 6.43 -0.05
C ALA A 124 -2.24 5.00 -0.60
N THR A 125 -3.38 4.77 -1.25
CA THR A 125 -3.78 3.43 -1.75
C THR A 125 -3.78 3.34 -3.26
N GLY A 126 -3.32 2.22 -3.81
CA GLY A 126 -3.48 1.91 -5.23
C GLY A 126 -4.93 1.58 -5.63
N SER A 127 -5.81 1.36 -4.65
CA SER A 127 -7.24 1.15 -4.90
C SER A 127 -7.88 2.39 -5.51
N TYR A 128 -8.80 2.19 -6.46
CA TYR A 128 -9.64 3.25 -7.01
C TYR A 128 -10.82 3.52 -6.08
N LYS A 129 -11.50 4.64 -6.29
CA LYS A 129 -12.58 5.11 -5.41
C LYS A 129 -13.61 4.05 -5.06
N ARG A 130 -14.12 3.32 -6.04
CA ARG A 130 -15.12 2.25 -5.83
C ARG A 130 -14.62 1.17 -4.86
N HIS A 131 -13.38 0.70 -5.03
CA HIS A 131 -12.81 -0.33 -4.16
C HIS A 131 -12.50 0.21 -2.78
N PHE A 132 -11.99 1.44 -2.69
CA PHE A 132 -11.77 2.10 -1.42
C PHE A 132 -13.07 2.18 -0.60
N GLU A 133 -14.17 2.62 -1.21
CA GLU A 133 -15.47 2.71 -0.54
C GLU A 133 -15.95 1.34 -0.04
N LEU A 134 -15.89 0.31 -0.88
CA LEU A 134 -16.27 -1.06 -0.49
C LEU A 134 -15.43 -1.59 0.67
N LYS A 135 -14.11 -1.36 0.64
CA LYS A 135 -13.16 -1.83 1.66
C LYS A 135 -13.29 -1.07 2.98
N THR A 136 -13.74 0.18 2.96
CA THR A 136 -13.69 1.05 4.16
C THR A 136 -15.04 1.31 4.80
N GLN A 137 -16.16 0.94 4.17
CA GLN A 137 -17.51 1.22 4.65
C GLN A 137 -17.79 0.77 6.10
N ASN A 138 -17.16 -0.32 6.55
CA ASN A 138 -17.32 -0.86 7.91
C ASN A 138 -16.24 -0.38 8.91
N HIS A 139 -15.32 0.47 8.47
CA HIS A 139 -14.17 0.93 9.25
C HIS A 139 -14.13 2.46 9.40
N GLY A 140 -15.30 3.11 9.27
CA GLY A 140 -15.42 4.58 9.24
C GLY A 140 -14.74 5.29 10.41
N GLU A 141 -14.74 4.69 11.61
CA GLU A 141 -14.06 5.21 12.80
C GLU A 141 -12.54 5.40 12.60
N ILE A 142 -11.88 4.47 11.91
CA ILE A 142 -10.44 4.53 11.63
C ILE A 142 -10.16 5.55 10.52
N PHE A 143 -10.93 5.49 9.43
CA PHE A 143 -10.68 6.35 8.27
C PHE A 143 -11.10 7.80 8.51
N ALA A 144 -12.02 8.08 9.44
CA ALA A 144 -12.37 9.43 9.86
C ALA A 144 -11.23 10.17 10.58
N MET A 145 -10.26 9.45 11.16
CA MET A 145 -9.06 10.05 11.78
C MET A 145 -7.99 10.43 10.75
N MET A 146 -8.15 10.03 9.48
CA MET A 146 -7.23 10.38 8.41
C MET A 146 -7.52 11.80 7.93
N HIS A 147 -6.48 12.63 7.84
CA HIS A 147 -6.60 14.00 7.32
C HIS A 147 -7.13 14.00 5.87
N HIS A 148 -6.66 13.05 5.07
CA HIS A 148 -7.10 12.88 3.69
C HIS A 148 -6.74 11.47 3.18
N VAL A 149 -7.25 11.12 2.00
CA VAL A 149 -6.94 9.89 1.28
C VAL A 149 -6.51 10.27 -0.14
N VAL A 150 -5.48 9.60 -0.66
CA VAL A 150 -5.09 9.61 -2.07
C VAL A 150 -5.28 8.21 -2.62
N MET A 151 -6.05 8.12 -3.70
CA MET A 151 -6.44 6.87 -4.35
C MET A 151 -5.69 6.71 -5.68
N GLY A 152 -5.73 5.51 -6.27
CA GLY A 152 -4.99 5.20 -7.49
C GLY A 152 -5.49 5.96 -8.72
N ASP A 153 -6.74 6.41 -8.71
CA ASP A 153 -7.41 7.20 -9.75
C ASP A 153 -7.32 8.72 -9.50
N ASP A 154 -6.53 9.15 -8.52
CA ASP A 154 -6.33 10.55 -8.22
C ASP A 154 -5.56 11.27 -9.34
N SER A 155 -6.04 12.43 -9.78
CA SER A 155 -5.43 13.20 -10.89
C SER A 155 -3.96 13.59 -10.67
N ALA A 156 -3.51 13.66 -9.41
CA ALA A 156 -2.12 13.97 -9.07
C ALA A 156 -1.19 12.75 -9.21
N VAL A 157 -1.74 11.54 -9.34
CA VAL A 157 -1.00 10.28 -9.50
C VAL A 157 -0.86 9.97 -10.98
N LYS A 158 0.32 10.21 -11.55
CA LYS A 158 0.58 9.93 -12.98
C LYS A 158 1.02 8.49 -13.20
N LYS A 159 1.75 7.92 -12.24
CA LYS A 159 2.19 6.53 -12.24
C LYS A 159 1.83 5.88 -10.91
N GLY A 160 1.13 4.74 -10.97
CA GLY A 160 0.86 3.93 -9.79
C GLY A 160 2.13 3.35 -9.17
N LYS A 161 1.98 2.69 -8.00
CA LYS A 161 3.07 1.96 -7.34
C LYS A 161 3.73 0.98 -8.33
N PRO A 162 5.07 0.82 -8.32
CA PRO A 162 6.02 1.26 -7.28
C PRO A 162 6.50 2.72 -7.40
N SER A 163 6.01 3.49 -8.38
CA SER A 163 6.32 4.93 -8.52
C SER A 163 5.99 5.69 -7.22
N PRO A 164 6.78 6.70 -6.83
CA PRO A 164 6.54 7.44 -5.60
C PRO A 164 5.35 8.41 -5.70
N ASP A 165 4.80 8.67 -6.90
CA ASP A 165 3.80 9.70 -7.19
C ASP A 165 2.67 9.78 -6.16
N ILE A 166 2.11 8.64 -5.74
CA ILE A 166 1.00 8.61 -4.78
C ILE A 166 1.40 9.06 -3.38
N PHE A 167 2.60 8.71 -2.93
CA PHE A 167 3.11 9.15 -1.64
C PHE A 167 3.52 10.62 -1.68
N LEU A 168 4.05 11.10 -2.81
CA LEU A 168 4.34 12.53 -3.03
C LEU A 168 3.05 13.35 -3.01
N ALA A 169 2.02 12.91 -3.72
CA ALA A 169 0.71 13.55 -3.74
C ALA A 169 0.08 13.61 -2.34
N ALA A 170 0.19 12.54 -1.56
CA ALA A 170 -0.31 12.47 -0.19
C ALA A 170 0.46 13.42 0.75
N ALA A 171 1.79 13.46 0.66
CA ALA A 171 2.59 14.38 1.47
C ALA A 171 2.25 15.85 1.16
N ASN A 172 2.18 16.22 -0.12
CA ASN A 172 1.93 17.59 -0.55
C ASN A 172 0.56 18.13 -0.08
N ARG A 173 -0.44 17.26 0.15
CA ARG A 173 -1.76 17.66 0.65
C ARG A 173 -1.77 18.14 2.10
N PHE A 174 -0.75 17.80 2.89
CA PHE A 174 -0.60 18.38 4.22
C PHE A 174 -0.17 19.85 4.18
N GLU A 175 0.66 20.23 3.19
CA GLU A 175 1.19 21.60 3.07
C GLU A 175 0.14 22.61 2.61
N VAL A 176 -0.81 22.18 1.75
CA VAL A 176 -1.83 23.06 1.14
C VAL A 176 -2.89 23.54 2.15
N ARG A 177 -3.08 22.87 3.30
CA ARG A 177 -4.16 23.18 4.26
C ARG A 177 -3.76 24.03 5.47
N GLY A 178 -2.72 24.85 5.36
CA GLY A 178 -2.49 25.93 6.33
C GLY A 178 -1.92 25.48 7.69
N TYR A 179 -1.22 24.34 7.72
CA TYR A 179 -0.16 24.18 8.72
C TYR A 179 0.91 25.22 8.38
N GLY A 180 0.85 26.39 9.01
CA GLY A 180 1.73 27.52 8.73
C GLY A 180 3.22 27.15 8.82
N PRO A 181 4.13 28.03 8.34
CA PRO A 181 5.55 27.72 8.23
C PRO A 181 6.19 27.62 9.62
N ARG A 182 6.04 26.47 10.29
CA ARG A 182 7.06 25.99 11.22
C ARG A 182 8.08 25.25 10.39
N SER A 183 9.00 26.04 9.84
CA SER A 183 10.39 25.68 9.59
C SER A 183 10.80 24.32 10.15
N LYS A 184 10.63 23.27 9.35
CA LYS A 184 11.38 21.99 9.36
C LYS A 184 10.73 21.11 8.28
N ALA A 185 11.52 20.73 7.28
CA ALA A 185 11.16 19.65 6.34
C ALA A 185 10.54 18.49 7.13
N GLY A 186 9.23 18.25 6.93
CA GLY A 186 8.50 17.22 7.64
C GLY A 186 9.10 15.86 7.29
N ARG A 187 9.42 15.07 8.32
CA ARG A 187 9.79 13.67 8.11
C ARG A 187 8.52 12.86 8.05
N PHE A 188 8.28 12.24 6.90
CA PHE A 188 7.15 11.37 6.64
C PHE A 188 7.56 9.93 6.91
N LEU A 189 6.65 9.19 7.51
CA LEU A 189 6.75 7.75 7.59
C LEU A 189 5.82 7.15 6.55
N SER A 190 6.39 6.49 5.55
CA SER A 190 5.65 5.73 4.56
C SER A 190 5.83 4.25 4.84
N GLN A 191 4.73 3.50 4.73
CA GLN A 191 4.72 2.05 4.75
C GLN A 191 4.35 1.56 3.36
N ARG A 192 5.07 0.57 2.86
CA ARG A 192 4.67 -0.19 1.66
C ARG A 192 4.32 -1.60 2.10
N SER A 193 3.29 -2.19 1.51
CA SER A 193 3.08 -3.63 1.64
C SER A 193 4.30 -4.39 1.09
N GLY A 194 4.86 -5.29 1.91
CA GLY A 194 5.85 -6.28 1.48
C GLY A 194 5.17 -7.61 1.14
N PRO A 195 5.84 -8.52 0.42
CA PRO A 195 5.29 -9.86 0.17
C PRO A 195 4.98 -10.56 1.51
N SER A 196 3.74 -11.03 1.62
CA SER A 196 3.09 -11.41 2.88
C SER A 196 3.83 -12.49 3.69
N SER A 197 3.79 -12.30 5.02
CA SER A 197 3.80 -13.30 6.11
C SER A 197 5.02 -13.53 7.01
N GLN A 198 6.20 -12.92 6.83
CA GLN A 198 7.32 -13.16 7.78
C GLN A 198 8.25 -11.98 8.12
N LEU A 199 7.93 -10.74 7.74
CA LEU A 199 8.77 -9.58 8.09
C LEU A 199 7.98 -8.54 8.90
N PRO A 200 8.59 -7.94 9.95
CA PRO A 200 7.95 -6.89 10.72
C PRO A 200 7.60 -5.71 9.81
N ILE A 201 6.48 -5.06 10.12
CA ILE A 201 5.98 -3.78 9.58
C ILE A 201 7.17 -2.86 9.22
N GLY A 202 7.52 -2.76 7.94
CA GLY A 202 8.74 -2.12 7.46
C GLY A 202 8.58 -0.60 7.32
N LEU A 203 8.82 0.15 8.40
CA LEU A 203 8.64 1.61 8.41
C LEU A 203 9.77 2.28 7.60
N GLN A 204 9.44 2.86 6.45
CA GLN A 204 10.38 3.68 5.69
C GLN A 204 10.16 5.15 6.01
N ALA A 205 11.14 5.75 6.68
CA ALA A 205 11.10 7.17 6.99
C ALA A 205 11.82 7.95 5.89
N GLU A 206 11.06 8.72 5.12
CA GLU A 206 11.56 9.56 4.04
C GLU A 206 11.53 11.03 4.46
N ARG A 207 12.60 11.76 4.12
CA ARG A 207 12.63 13.22 4.25
C ARG A 207 12.17 13.79 2.91
N MET A 208 10.98 14.36 2.90
CA MET A 208 10.50 15.08 1.73
C MET A 208 11.13 16.48 1.79
N GLY A 209 12.04 16.76 0.85
CA GLY A 209 12.61 18.09 0.69
C GLY A 209 11.55 19.08 0.17
N PRO A 210 11.78 20.40 0.30
CA PRO A 210 10.90 21.38 -0.34
C PRO A 210 10.89 21.11 -1.84
N THR A 211 9.72 20.74 -2.37
CA THR A 211 9.53 20.49 -3.79
C THR A 211 9.64 21.82 -4.52
N THR A 212 10.79 22.11 -5.12
CA THR A 212 10.89 23.15 -6.15
C THR A 212 10.21 22.62 -7.41
N PHE A 213 9.10 23.24 -7.79
CA PHE A 213 8.61 23.21 -9.16
C PHE A 213 9.53 24.04 -10.05
#